data_AF-A0A815VMS3-F1
#
_entry.id   AF-A0A815VMS3-F1
#
_cell.length_a   1.000
_cell.length_b   1.000
_cell.length_c   1.000
_cell.angle_alpha   90.00
_cell.angle_beta   90.00
_cell.angle_gamma   90.00
#
_symmetry.space_group_name_H-M   'P 1'
#
loop_
_entity.id
_entity.type
_entity.pdbx_description
1 polymer ?
#
loop_
_entity_poly.entity_id
_entity_poly.type
_entity_poly.pdbx_seq_one_letter_code
_entity_poly.pdbx_strand_id
1 'polypeptide(L)'
;SRLGKDLRKALHYPKYQYNTFSPFYYGIYDAKDICPFHELVSMIYQHPKYLTYTNLFVNSNYPSTKLLHQSLIRDYRKKIILIINNETSAQKPTELNAWTCEILLYPNNRPLLWENDKFREQAIGKIVDAAKRYRNRLFLFSIGPLSRVLIHHAWVENPYNRYIDFGSTLDEMTKSRTTRPYQSNPELNHDPS
;
A
#
# COMPACT_ATOMS: atom_id res chain seq x y z
N SER A 1 11.52 -16.12 6.18
CA SER A 1 10.11 -16.26 5.77
C SER A 1 10.00 -16.24 4.25
N ARG A 2 8.99 -16.90 3.67
CA ARG A 2 8.62 -16.78 2.25
C ARG A 2 8.22 -15.36 1.92
N LEU A 3 7.49 -14.69 2.82
CA LEU A 3 7.14 -13.28 2.67
C LEU A 3 8.37 -12.38 2.46
N GLY A 4 9.46 -12.62 3.23
CA GLY A 4 10.70 -11.87 3.05
C GLY A 4 11.36 -12.09 1.69
N LYS A 5 11.25 -13.30 1.11
CA LYS A 5 11.76 -13.59 -0.24
C LYS A 5 10.94 -12.85 -1.31
N ASP A 6 9.62 -12.84 -1.18
CA ASP A 6 8.74 -12.14 -2.14
C ASP A 6 8.83 -10.62 -2.01
N LEU A 7 9.01 -10.10 -0.79
CA LEU A 7 9.30 -8.69 -0.56
C LEU A 7 10.60 -8.27 -1.26
N ARG A 8 11.66 -9.06 -1.15
CA ARG A 8 12.91 -8.79 -1.87
C ARG A 8 12.72 -8.79 -3.39
N LYS A 9 11.93 -9.72 -3.93
CA LYS A 9 11.58 -9.71 -5.36
C LYS A 9 10.84 -8.42 -5.75
N ALA A 10 9.93 -7.94 -4.90
CA ALA A 10 9.18 -6.71 -5.16
C ALA A 10 10.06 -5.43 -5.13
N LEU A 11 11.27 -5.47 -4.55
CA LEU A 11 12.24 -4.36 -4.62
C LEU A 11 13.01 -4.33 -5.94
N HIS A 12 13.03 -5.45 -6.67
CA HIS A 12 13.62 -5.54 -7.99
C HIS A 12 12.54 -5.22 -9.03
N TYR A 13 12.45 -3.95 -9.41
CA TYR A 13 11.66 -3.57 -10.58
C TYR A 13 12.14 -4.40 -11.79
N PRO A 14 11.27 -5.12 -12.51
CA PRO A 14 11.67 -5.92 -13.65
C PRO A 14 11.98 -4.97 -14.83
N LYS A 15 13.19 -4.42 -14.84
CA LYS A 15 13.72 -3.49 -15.85
C LYS A 15 13.72 -4.08 -17.27
N TYR A 16 13.49 -5.38 -17.43
CA TYR A 16 13.70 -6.10 -18.68
C TYR A 16 12.44 -6.70 -19.31
N GLN A 17 11.26 -6.64 -18.69
CA GLN A 17 10.05 -7.24 -19.28
C GLN A 17 9.03 -6.25 -19.82
N TYR A 18 9.02 -5.01 -19.34
CA TYR A 18 7.98 -4.07 -19.70
C TYR A 18 8.61 -2.77 -20.18
N ASN A 19 8.46 -2.51 -21.48
CA ASN A 19 8.89 -1.30 -22.17
C ASN A 19 7.97 -0.11 -21.77
N THR A 20 7.65 0.02 -20.48
CA THR A 20 6.63 0.92 -19.95
C THR A 20 7.26 2.04 -19.14
N PHE A 21 6.97 3.27 -19.55
CA PHE A 21 7.37 4.52 -18.89
C PHE A 21 6.68 4.76 -17.52
N SER A 22 6.00 3.77 -16.93
CA SER A 22 5.16 4.00 -15.75
C SER A 22 6.01 4.02 -14.47
N PRO A 23 6.10 5.16 -13.76
CA PRO A 23 6.99 5.31 -12.62
C PRO A 23 6.48 4.51 -11.41
N PHE A 24 7.30 3.59 -10.91
CA PHE A 24 7.04 2.86 -9.66
C PHE A 24 7.84 3.51 -8.53
N TYR A 25 7.15 4.15 -7.59
CA TYR A 25 7.78 4.85 -6.48
C TYR A 25 7.99 3.93 -5.28
N TYR A 26 9.19 3.99 -4.68
CA TYR A 26 9.48 3.33 -3.42
C TYR A 26 9.58 4.36 -2.30
N GLY A 27 8.77 4.17 -1.26
CA GLY A 27 8.87 4.92 -0.02
C GLY A 27 9.88 4.29 0.93
N ILE A 28 10.87 5.07 1.36
CA ILE A 28 11.89 4.68 2.33
C ILE A 28 11.59 5.42 3.63
N TYR A 29 11.66 4.73 4.76
CA TYR A 29 11.51 5.39 6.05
C TYR A 29 12.74 6.25 6.33
N ASP A 30 12.53 7.45 6.86
CA ASP A 30 13.63 8.35 7.19
C ASP A 30 14.53 7.71 8.25
N ALA A 31 15.80 7.64 7.92
CA ALA A 31 16.74 6.80 8.62
C ALA A 31 17.64 7.67 9.48
N LYS A 32 17.26 7.84 10.73
CA LYS A 32 18.20 8.26 11.78
C LYS A 32 19.39 7.27 11.87
N ASP A 33 19.17 6.02 11.48
CA ASP A 33 20.21 5.01 11.31
C ASP A 33 20.67 4.89 9.84
N ILE A 34 21.84 5.45 9.56
CA ILE A 34 22.43 5.51 8.21
C ILE A 34 22.71 4.11 7.62
N CYS A 35 22.99 3.10 8.44
CA CYS A 35 23.43 1.78 7.96
C CYS A 35 22.28 0.94 7.32
N PRO A 36 21.12 0.75 7.98
CA PRO A 36 19.94 0.11 7.36
C PRO A 36 19.42 0.86 6.11
N PHE A 37 19.63 2.18 6.03
CA PHE A 37 19.25 2.97 4.86
C PHE A 37 20.04 2.60 3.61
N HIS A 38 21.37 2.55 3.72
CA HIS A 38 22.24 2.20 2.59
C HIS A 38 21.98 0.78 2.12
N GLU A 39 21.79 -0.18 3.04
CA GLU A 39 21.44 -1.55 2.69
C GLU A 39 20.11 -1.60 1.92
N LEU A 40 19.05 -0.98 2.44
CA LEU A 40 17.75 -0.97 1.78
C LEU A 40 17.79 -0.28 0.41
N VAL A 41 18.47 0.87 0.30
CA VAL A 41 18.65 1.58 -0.98
C VAL A 41 19.42 0.72 -1.98
N SER A 42 20.47 0.01 -1.54
CA SER A 42 21.26 -0.87 -2.42
C SER A 42 20.45 -2.06 -2.96
N MET A 43 19.41 -2.47 -2.24
CA MET A 43 18.50 -3.54 -2.65
C MET A 43 17.37 -3.06 -3.57
N ILE A 44 17.10 -1.74 -3.63
CA ILE A 44 16.05 -1.19 -4.48
C ILE A 44 16.62 -0.92 -5.88
N TYR A 45 16.11 -1.64 -6.87
CA TYR A 45 16.51 -1.42 -8.24
C TYR A 45 15.61 -0.39 -8.93
N GLN A 46 15.83 0.90 -8.61
CA GLN A 46 15.03 2.01 -9.14
C GLN A 46 15.87 3.29 -9.31
N HIS A 47 15.51 4.13 -10.28
CA HIS A 47 16.15 5.44 -10.45
C HIS A 47 15.85 6.34 -9.22
N PRO A 48 16.85 7.07 -8.67
CA PRO A 48 16.69 7.88 -7.45
C PRO A 48 15.50 8.84 -7.45
N LYS A 49 15.15 9.44 -8.60
CA LYS A 49 13.96 10.30 -8.77
C LYS A 49 12.60 9.63 -8.45
N TYR A 50 12.56 8.31 -8.34
CA TYR A 50 11.38 7.54 -7.94
C TYR A 50 11.53 6.93 -6.54
N LEU A 51 12.52 7.36 -5.78
CA LEU A 51 12.64 7.11 -4.36
C LEU A 51 12.09 8.31 -3.60
N THR A 52 11.34 8.06 -2.54
CA THR A 52 10.75 9.11 -1.70
C THR A 52 10.68 8.66 -0.25
N TYR A 53 10.27 9.54 0.66
CA TYR A 53 10.14 9.22 2.07
C TYR A 53 8.72 8.78 2.43
N THR A 54 8.57 7.73 3.24
CA THR A 54 7.25 7.33 3.77
C THR A 54 6.68 8.37 4.73
N ASN A 55 7.54 9.21 5.32
CA ASN A 55 7.15 10.28 6.26
C ASN A 55 6.26 11.35 5.62
N LEU A 56 6.16 11.37 4.29
CA LEU A 56 5.21 12.21 3.56
C LEU A 56 3.74 11.95 3.94
N PHE A 57 3.42 10.75 4.45
CA PHE A 57 2.04 10.39 4.77
C PHE A 57 1.71 10.37 6.27
N VAL A 58 2.70 10.54 7.15
CA VAL A 58 2.55 10.34 8.60
C VAL A 58 3.08 11.54 9.41
N ASN A 59 2.99 11.46 10.74
CA ASN A 59 3.45 12.49 11.69
C ASN A 59 2.81 13.86 11.38
N SER A 60 3.58 14.95 11.40
CA SER A 60 3.10 16.30 11.12
C SER A 60 2.45 16.47 9.75
N ASN A 61 2.73 15.59 8.78
CA ASN A 61 2.07 15.58 7.47
C ASN A 61 0.69 14.92 7.49
N TYR A 62 0.32 14.22 8.57
CA TYR A 62 -0.91 13.45 8.63
C TYR A 62 -2.20 14.25 8.38
N PRO A 63 -2.35 15.51 8.85
CA PRO A 63 -3.47 16.36 8.45
C PRO A 63 -3.58 16.54 6.92
N SER A 64 -2.46 16.77 6.24
CA SER A 64 -2.40 16.88 4.77
C SER A 64 -2.71 15.55 4.09
N THR A 65 -2.27 14.43 4.66
CA THR A 65 -2.63 13.09 4.18
C THR A 65 -4.15 12.87 4.22
N LYS A 66 -4.85 13.36 5.24
CA LYS A 66 -6.31 13.28 5.31
C LYS A 66 -6.98 14.06 4.17
N LEU A 67 -6.49 15.27 3.88
CA LEU A 67 -6.97 16.07 2.75
C LEU A 67 -6.70 15.39 1.40
N LEU A 68 -5.54 14.74 1.27
CA LEU A 68 -5.21 13.92 0.10
C LEU A 68 -6.20 12.76 -0.06
N HIS A 69 -6.51 12.02 1.01
CA HIS A 69 -7.49 10.94 0.94
C HIS A 69 -8.87 11.46 0.50
N GLN A 70 -9.34 12.57 1.06
CA GLN A 70 -10.61 13.19 0.68
C GLN A 70 -10.63 13.57 -0.80
N SER A 71 -9.54 14.16 -1.30
CA SER A 71 -9.40 14.51 -2.71
C SER A 71 -9.40 13.27 -3.60
N LEU A 72 -8.65 12.22 -3.24
CA LEU A 72 -8.65 10.97 -4.01
C LEU A 72 -10.03 10.30 -4.03
N ILE A 73 -10.75 10.26 -2.90
CA ILE A 73 -12.11 9.72 -2.83
C ILE A 73 -13.06 10.50 -3.73
N ARG A 74 -12.96 11.85 -3.72
CA ARG A 74 -13.78 12.71 -4.57
C ARG A 74 -13.48 12.47 -6.05
N ASP A 75 -12.21 12.52 -6.43
CA ASP A 75 -11.78 12.52 -7.84
C ASP A 75 -11.86 11.10 -8.46
N TYR A 76 -11.71 10.05 -7.65
CA TYR A 76 -11.81 8.65 -8.05
C TYR A 76 -13.05 7.94 -7.50
N ARG A 77 -14.11 8.68 -7.13
CA ARG A 77 -15.36 8.10 -6.63
C ARG A 77 -15.87 7.01 -7.58
N LYS A 78 -16.21 5.83 -7.05
CA LYS A 78 -16.62 4.64 -7.82
C LYS A 78 -15.59 4.15 -8.85
N LYS A 79 -14.33 4.57 -8.72
CA LYS A 79 -13.18 4.09 -9.49
C LYS A 79 -12.06 3.55 -8.60
N ILE A 80 -12.33 3.42 -7.30
CA ILE A 80 -11.39 2.90 -6.30
C ILE A 80 -11.65 1.41 -6.05
N ILE A 81 -10.59 0.61 -6.14
CA ILE A 81 -10.55 -0.76 -5.62
C ILE A 81 -9.87 -0.68 -4.24
N LEU A 82 -10.56 -1.05 -3.19
CA LEU A 82 -10.05 -0.95 -1.82
C LEU A 82 -9.57 -2.33 -1.33
N ILE A 83 -8.35 -2.39 -0.82
CA ILE A 83 -7.72 -3.61 -0.35
C ILE A 83 -7.39 -3.45 1.14
N ILE A 84 -8.16 -4.13 1.99
CA ILE A 84 -8.15 -3.96 3.45
C ILE A 84 -8.26 -5.31 4.14
N ASN A 85 -8.04 -5.33 5.45
CA ASN A 85 -8.21 -6.54 6.25
C ASN A 85 -9.65 -6.75 6.76
N ASN A 86 -9.98 -7.98 7.16
CA ASN A 86 -11.32 -8.35 7.64
C ASN A 86 -11.75 -7.64 8.93
N GLU A 87 -10.81 -7.10 9.73
CA GLU A 87 -11.12 -6.21 10.87
C GLU A 87 -11.93 -4.98 10.45
N THR A 88 -11.76 -4.56 9.20
CA THR A 88 -12.21 -3.27 8.68
C THR A 88 -13.63 -3.38 8.10
N SER A 89 -13.97 -4.52 7.50
CA SER A 89 -15.27 -4.72 6.83
C SER A 89 -16.43 -5.05 7.77
N ALA A 90 -16.15 -5.43 9.02
CA ALA A 90 -17.19 -5.86 9.96
C ALA A 90 -18.11 -4.71 10.40
N GLN A 91 -17.72 -3.45 10.18
CA GLN A 91 -18.43 -2.32 10.79
C GLN A 91 -19.26 -1.50 9.79
N LYS A 92 -18.85 -1.30 8.52
CA LYS A 92 -19.52 -0.32 7.63
C LYS A 92 -19.41 -0.58 6.11
N PRO A 93 -19.92 -1.71 5.58
CA PRO A 93 -19.85 -1.99 4.14
C PRO A 93 -20.55 -0.92 3.29
N THR A 94 -21.69 -0.36 3.75
CA THR A 94 -22.44 0.66 3.01
C THR A 94 -21.66 1.96 2.82
N GLU A 95 -20.97 2.45 3.86
CA GLU A 95 -20.20 3.70 3.78
C GLU A 95 -18.99 3.55 2.86
N LEU A 96 -18.28 2.41 2.93
CA LEU A 96 -17.16 2.13 2.04
C LEU A 96 -17.65 1.98 0.59
N ASN A 97 -18.73 1.21 0.40
CA ASN A 97 -19.35 1.05 -0.91
C ASN A 97 -19.85 2.37 -1.49
N ALA A 98 -20.11 3.41 -0.70
CA ALA A 98 -20.53 4.71 -1.23
C ALA A 98 -19.47 5.35 -2.15
N TRP A 99 -18.19 5.04 -1.96
CA TRP A 99 -17.09 5.62 -2.74
C TRP A 99 -16.19 4.61 -3.45
N THR A 100 -16.21 3.33 -3.05
CA THR A 100 -15.47 2.27 -3.75
C THR A 100 -16.27 1.68 -4.92
N CYS A 101 -15.53 1.09 -5.86
CA CYS A 101 -16.04 0.21 -6.92
C CYS A 101 -16.08 -1.24 -6.43
N GLU A 102 -15.02 -1.69 -5.76
CA GLU A 102 -14.91 -3.05 -5.21
C GLU A 102 -14.06 -3.00 -3.93
N ILE A 103 -14.33 -3.94 -3.01
CA ILE A 103 -13.56 -4.11 -1.78
C ILE A 103 -13.01 -5.54 -1.74
N LEU A 104 -11.68 -5.68 -1.72
CA LEU A 104 -10.98 -6.94 -1.57
C LEU A 104 -10.52 -7.11 -0.12
N LEU A 105 -11.13 -8.07 0.55
CA LEU A 105 -10.83 -8.39 1.94
C LEU A 105 -9.75 -9.46 2.08
N TYR A 106 -8.82 -9.24 3.02
CA TYR A 106 -7.76 -10.18 3.40
C TYR A 106 -7.84 -10.49 4.91
N PRO A 107 -7.49 -11.71 5.35
CA PRO A 107 -7.55 -12.06 6.78
C PRO A 107 -6.59 -11.22 7.63
N ASN A 108 -6.70 -11.33 8.96
CA ASN A 108 -5.67 -10.82 9.88
C ASN A 108 -4.49 -11.81 9.98
N ASN A 109 -3.42 -11.44 10.68
CA ASN A 109 -2.21 -12.28 10.83
C ASN A 109 -1.58 -12.75 9.51
N ARG A 110 -1.70 -11.91 8.48
CA ARG A 110 -1.30 -12.20 7.10
C ARG A 110 0.15 -12.66 6.93
N PRO A 111 1.15 -12.11 7.66
CA PRO A 111 2.53 -12.57 7.50
C PRO A 111 2.71 -14.06 7.82
N LEU A 112 2.01 -14.57 8.83
CA LEU A 112 2.03 -15.99 9.18
C LEU A 112 1.32 -16.84 8.12
N LEU A 113 0.14 -16.38 7.67
CA LEU A 113 -0.63 -17.08 6.64
C LEU A 113 0.09 -17.14 5.29
N TRP A 114 0.97 -16.18 4.98
CA TRP A 114 1.75 -16.15 3.74
C TRP A 114 2.70 -17.35 3.58
N GLU A 115 3.03 -18.02 4.67
CA GLU A 115 3.84 -19.24 4.62
C GLU A 115 3.04 -20.44 4.09
N ASN A 116 1.70 -20.39 4.07
CA ASN A 116 0.85 -21.40 3.46
C ASN A 116 0.71 -21.17 1.94
N ASP A 117 1.08 -22.16 1.12
CA ASP A 117 1.09 -22.04 -0.34
C ASP A 117 -0.30 -21.74 -0.92
N LYS A 118 -1.32 -22.46 -0.46
CA LYS A 118 -2.71 -22.27 -0.92
C LYS A 118 -3.20 -20.85 -0.62
N PHE A 119 -2.94 -20.34 0.59
CA PHE A 119 -3.32 -18.97 0.92
C PHE A 119 -2.56 -17.96 0.06
N ARG A 120 -1.25 -18.13 -0.11
CA ARG A 120 -0.41 -17.24 -0.91
C ARG A 120 -0.90 -17.17 -2.36
N GLU A 121 -1.14 -18.31 -2.99
CA GLU A 121 -1.62 -18.40 -4.37
C GLU A 121 -3.01 -17.76 -4.53
N GLN A 122 -3.92 -18.03 -3.60
CA GLN A 122 -5.25 -17.41 -3.60
C GLN A 122 -5.17 -15.89 -3.40
N ALA A 123 -4.30 -15.42 -2.51
CA ALA A 123 -4.10 -14.01 -2.23
C ALA A 123 -3.56 -13.24 -3.45
N ILE A 124 -2.61 -13.85 -4.18
CA ILE A 124 -2.05 -13.31 -5.41
C ILE A 124 -3.07 -13.38 -6.56
N GLY A 125 -3.72 -14.53 -6.76
CA GLY A 125 -4.73 -14.70 -7.81
C GLY A 125 -5.86 -13.69 -7.67
N LYS A 126 -6.37 -13.48 -6.46
CA LYS A 126 -7.41 -12.50 -6.17
C LYS A 126 -7.06 -11.08 -6.62
N ILE A 127 -5.83 -10.61 -6.37
CA ILE A 127 -5.42 -9.26 -6.76
C ILE A 127 -5.11 -9.15 -8.25
N VAL A 128 -4.50 -10.18 -8.83
CA VAL A 128 -4.20 -10.26 -10.27
C VAL A 128 -5.50 -10.25 -11.09
N ASP A 129 -6.50 -11.03 -10.67
CA ASP A 129 -7.81 -11.05 -11.34
C ASP A 129 -8.49 -9.67 -11.27
N ALA A 130 -8.41 -8.97 -10.15
CA ALA A 130 -8.92 -7.60 -10.06
C ALA A 130 -8.15 -6.64 -10.98
N ALA A 131 -6.82 -6.75 -11.04
CA ALA A 131 -5.99 -5.93 -11.94
C ALA A 131 -6.34 -6.16 -13.41
N LYS A 132 -6.70 -7.39 -13.82
CA LYS A 132 -7.17 -7.73 -15.18
C LYS A 132 -8.52 -7.12 -15.51
N ARG A 133 -9.48 -7.22 -14.57
CA ARG A 133 -10.87 -6.76 -14.79
C ARG A 133 -10.99 -5.26 -14.98
N TYR A 134 -10.05 -4.49 -14.43
CA TYR A 134 -10.15 -3.04 -14.37
C TYR A 134 -9.01 -2.33 -15.08
N ARG A 135 -9.30 -1.21 -15.72
CA ARG A 135 -8.32 -0.30 -16.33
C ARG A 135 -8.52 1.13 -15.82
N ASN A 136 -7.42 1.88 -15.69
CA ASN A 136 -7.41 3.27 -15.23
C ASN A 136 -8.06 3.47 -13.85
N ARG A 137 -7.98 2.46 -12.97
CA ARG A 137 -8.50 2.52 -11.59
C ARG A 137 -7.41 2.85 -10.58
N LEU A 138 -7.86 3.23 -9.38
CA LEU A 138 -7.02 3.47 -8.22
C LEU A 138 -7.19 2.32 -7.22
N PHE A 139 -6.12 1.58 -6.97
CA PHE A 139 -6.06 0.51 -5.98
C PHE A 139 -5.42 1.05 -4.71
N LEU A 140 -6.16 1.04 -3.60
CA LEU A 140 -5.70 1.53 -2.30
C LEU A 140 -5.50 0.37 -1.34
N PHE A 141 -4.27 0.22 -0.82
CA PHE A 141 -3.90 -0.87 0.08
C PHE A 141 -3.72 -0.38 1.51
N SER A 142 -4.30 -1.13 2.46
CA SER A 142 -4.00 -1.08 3.89
C SER A 142 -4.00 -2.51 4.45
N ILE A 143 -2.99 -3.29 4.06
CA ILE A 143 -2.81 -4.68 4.51
C ILE A 143 -1.39 -4.96 5.02
N GLY A 144 -0.62 -3.92 5.34
CA GLY A 144 0.70 -4.04 5.95
C GLY A 144 1.73 -4.63 4.98
N PRO A 145 2.65 -5.50 5.43
CA PRO A 145 3.74 -6.01 4.59
C PRO A 145 3.30 -6.66 3.27
N LEU A 146 2.11 -7.26 3.22
CA LEU A 146 1.58 -7.87 2.00
C LEU A 146 1.26 -6.84 0.90
N SER A 147 0.98 -5.58 1.25
CA SER A 147 0.65 -4.53 0.28
C SER A 147 1.71 -4.48 -0.82
N ARG A 148 3.00 -4.45 -0.44
CA ARG A 148 4.13 -4.36 -1.37
C ARG A 148 4.19 -5.53 -2.35
N VAL A 149 4.00 -6.75 -1.86
CA VAL A 149 4.03 -7.96 -2.69
C VAL A 149 2.84 -8.00 -3.64
N LEU A 150 1.64 -7.70 -3.14
CA LEU A 150 0.43 -7.72 -3.97
C LEU A 150 0.42 -6.58 -5.00
N ILE A 151 0.92 -5.40 -4.65
CA ILE A 151 1.09 -4.27 -5.59
C ILE A 151 2.02 -4.67 -6.72
N HIS A 152 3.15 -5.34 -6.43
CA HIS A 152 4.06 -5.82 -7.46
C HIS A 152 3.35 -6.73 -8.47
N HIS A 153 2.65 -7.77 -7.99
CA HIS A 153 1.92 -8.68 -8.86
C HIS A 153 0.81 -7.99 -9.67
N ALA A 154 0.05 -7.09 -9.04
CA ALA A 154 -1.02 -6.36 -9.69
C ALA A 154 -0.50 -5.38 -10.76
N TRP A 155 0.61 -4.69 -10.46
CA TRP A 155 1.24 -3.75 -11.38
C TRP A 155 1.85 -4.45 -12.59
N VAL A 156 2.52 -5.59 -12.39
CA VAL A 156 3.05 -6.43 -13.47
C VAL A 156 1.92 -6.87 -14.41
N GLU A 157 0.76 -7.23 -13.86
CA GLU A 157 -0.40 -7.61 -14.64
C GLU A 157 -1.02 -6.43 -15.40
N ASN A 158 -1.17 -5.27 -14.74
CA ASN A 158 -1.79 -4.10 -15.37
C ASN A 158 -1.18 -2.78 -14.88
N PRO A 159 -0.18 -2.25 -15.59
CA PRO A 159 0.49 -1.00 -15.22
C PRO A 159 -0.31 0.27 -15.61
N TYR A 160 -1.48 0.13 -16.26
CA TYR A 160 -2.39 1.26 -16.55
C TYR A 160 -3.27 1.63 -15.36
N ASN A 161 -3.29 0.80 -14.31
CA ASN A 161 -3.89 1.15 -13.03
C ASN A 161 -2.86 1.84 -12.12
N ARG A 162 -3.36 2.57 -11.12
CA ARG A 162 -2.54 3.16 -10.06
C ARG A 162 -2.68 2.34 -8.79
N TYR A 163 -1.58 2.09 -8.11
CA TYR A 163 -1.52 1.27 -6.90
C TYR A 163 -0.81 2.07 -5.80
N ILE A 164 -1.47 2.25 -4.66
CA ILE A 164 -0.91 3.03 -3.55
C ILE A 164 -1.05 2.22 -2.26
N ASP A 165 0.06 2.05 -1.55
CA ASP A 165 0.08 1.55 -0.17
C ASP A 165 -0.01 2.74 0.79
N PHE A 166 -1.20 2.99 1.32
CA PHE A 166 -1.41 4.01 2.36
C PHE A 166 -1.21 3.45 3.77
N GLY A 167 -1.19 2.13 3.91
CA GLY A 167 -1.07 1.49 5.21
C GLY A 167 -2.11 2.02 6.21
N SER A 168 -1.70 2.20 7.46
CA SER A 168 -2.60 2.61 8.54
C SER A 168 -3.17 4.02 8.42
N THR A 169 -2.72 4.86 7.47
CA THR A 169 -3.33 6.19 7.28
C THR A 169 -4.79 6.11 6.82
N LEU A 170 -5.21 4.98 6.23
CA LEU A 170 -6.61 4.71 5.87
C LEU A 170 -7.49 4.25 7.05
N ASP A 171 -6.91 4.00 8.24
CA ASP A 171 -7.63 3.33 9.32
C ASP A 171 -8.80 4.17 9.87
N GLU A 172 -8.69 5.49 9.93
CA GLU A 172 -9.83 6.33 10.35
C GLU A 172 -11.02 6.20 9.39
N MET A 173 -10.76 6.20 8.08
CA MET A 173 -11.82 6.07 7.07
C MET A 173 -12.41 4.67 7.00
N THR A 174 -11.60 3.66 7.30
CA THR A 174 -11.96 2.27 7.02
C THR A 174 -12.38 1.52 8.29
N LYS A 175 -11.84 1.88 9.45
CA LYS A 175 -12.08 1.28 10.77
C LYS A 175 -12.73 2.22 11.78
N SER A 176 -12.97 3.49 11.41
CA SER A 176 -13.54 4.52 12.29
C SER A 176 -12.75 4.73 13.60
N ARG A 177 -11.45 4.41 13.61
CA ARG A 177 -10.57 4.58 14.77
C ARG A 177 -9.12 4.76 14.33
N THR A 178 -8.33 5.42 15.16
CA THR A 178 -6.87 5.46 15.03
C THR A 178 -6.27 4.14 15.51
N THR A 179 -5.21 3.68 14.86
CA THR A 179 -4.46 2.47 15.27
C THR A 179 -2.97 2.73 15.47
N ARG A 180 -2.51 3.95 15.24
CA ARG A 180 -1.13 4.38 15.41
C ARG A 180 -1.04 5.71 16.17
N PRO A 181 0.00 5.90 17.00
CA PRO A 181 0.19 7.13 17.77
C PRO A 181 0.22 8.41 16.92
N TYR A 182 0.87 8.36 15.74
CA TYR A 182 0.99 9.52 14.85
C TYR A 182 -0.35 10.07 14.31
N GLN A 183 -1.44 9.31 14.46
CA GLN A 183 -2.76 9.71 13.97
C GLN A 183 -3.51 10.58 14.97
N SER A 184 -3.37 10.27 16.26
CA SER A 184 -4.01 11.01 17.36
C SER A 184 -3.16 12.18 17.86
N ASN A 185 -1.84 12.09 17.69
CA ASN A 185 -0.94 13.19 18.02
C ASN A 185 0.12 13.41 16.92
N PRO A 186 -0.21 14.15 15.86
CA PRO A 186 0.71 14.44 14.75
C PRO A 186 1.96 15.23 15.17
N GLU A 187 1.87 16.00 16.26
CA GLU A 187 2.91 16.92 16.74
C GLU A 187 3.86 16.27 17.76
N LEU A 188 3.42 15.28 18.55
CA LEU A 188 4.29 14.55 19.51
C LEU A 188 5.30 13.60 18.85
N ASN A 189 5.27 13.45 17.53
CA ASN A 189 6.33 12.78 16.78
C ASN A 189 7.32 13.77 16.13
N HIS A 190 7.33 15.03 16.59
CA HIS A 190 8.58 15.78 16.63
C HIS A 190 9.44 15.13 17.70
N ASP A 191 10.33 14.25 17.28
CA ASP A 191 11.54 14.01 18.07
C ASP A 191 12.26 15.36 18.15
N PRO A 192 12.64 15.85 19.35
CA PRO A 192 13.35 17.11 19.47
C PRO A 192 14.60 17.03 18.59
N SER A 193 14.78 18.07 17.79
CA SER A 193 16.00 18.38 17.04
C SER A 193 17.28 18.07 17.81
#